data_AF-A0A7Y0G2L6-F1
#
_entry.id   AF-A0A7Y0G2L6-F1
#
_cell.length_a   1.000
_cell.length_b   1.000
_cell.length_c   1.000
_cell.angle_alpha   90.00
_cell.angle_beta   90.00
_cell.angle_gamma   90.00
#
_symmetry.space_group_name_H-M   'P 1'
#
loop_
_entity.id
_entity.type
_entity.pdbx_description
1 polymer ?
#
loop_
_entity_poly.entity_id
_entity_poly.type
_entity_poly.pdbx_seq_one_letter_code
_entity_poly.pdbx_strand_id
1 'polypeptide(L)'
;MIARCLRPGLAVLAGLTLLLTGCSSGTATPTATAAPSRTAATVASAPVSDLPTVRESELPPEARRTLALIRAGGPFPYGKDGSVFSNFERILPPRKRGYYHEYTVRTPGERDRGARRIVTGGDGERYYTDDHYESFREVVGDEAR
;
A
#
# COMPACT_ATOMS: atom_id res chain seq x y z
N MET A 1 50.67 -6.45 2.24
CA MET A 1 50.71 -7.66 1.40
C MET A 1 49.97 -7.38 0.10
N ILE A 2 50.72 -7.06 -0.94
CA ILE A 2 50.24 -6.72 -2.29
C ILE A 2 50.28 -8.00 -3.12
N ALA A 3 49.19 -8.37 -3.80
CA ALA A 3 49.26 -9.25 -4.97
C ALA A 3 48.00 -9.10 -5.84
N ARG A 4 48.09 -8.21 -6.83
CA ARG A 4 47.40 -8.35 -8.11
C ARG A 4 48.02 -9.55 -8.82
N CYS A 5 47.21 -10.41 -9.43
CA CYS A 5 47.73 -11.35 -10.42
C CYS A 5 46.94 -11.28 -11.73
N LEU A 6 47.73 -11.22 -12.80
CA LEU A 6 47.42 -10.93 -14.19
C LEU A 6 46.66 -12.06 -14.89
N ARG A 7 45.94 -11.67 -15.95
CA ARG A 7 45.50 -12.55 -17.05
C ARG A 7 46.67 -12.87 -17.98
N PRO A 8 46.68 -14.06 -18.60
CA PRO A 8 46.80 -14.19 -20.05
C PRO A 8 45.70 -15.16 -20.56
N GLY A 9 45.08 -15.06 -21.73
CA GLY A 9 45.49 -14.48 -23.00
C GLY A 9 46.03 -15.58 -23.93
N LEU A 10 45.17 -16.22 -24.74
CA LEU A 10 45.56 -16.72 -26.07
C LEU A 10 44.34 -16.88 -26.98
N ALA A 11 44.48 -16.33 -28.18
CA ALA A 11 43.54 -16.33 -29.29
C ALA A 11 43.82 -17.49 -30.27
N VAL A 12 42.89 -17.72 -31.21
CA VAL A 12 43.05 -18.02 -32.67
C VAL A 12 41.72 -18.66 -33.13
N LEU A 13 40.82 -17.98 -33.85
CA LEU A 13 40.74 -17.59 -35.28
C LEU A 13 40.28 -18.68 -36.27
N ALA A 14 39.34 -18.24 -37.11
CA ALA A 14 38.97 -18.71 -38.46
C ALA A 14 37.86 -19.76 -38.61
N GLY A 15 36.80 -19.35 -39.30
CA GLY A 15 35.72 -20.18 -39.81
C GLY A 15 34.70 -19.35 -40.58
N LEU A 16 35.14 -18.74 -41.69
CA LEU A 16 34.29 -18.04 -42.66
C LEU A 16 33.61 -19.07 -43.57
N THR A 17 32.28 -19.13 -43.56
CA THR A 17 31.47 -19.66 -44.67
C THR A 17 30.26 -18.75 -44.91
N LEU A 18 29.97 -18.56 -46.20
CA LEU A 18 29.18 -17.48 -46.79
C LEU A 18 27.91 -18.04 -47.45
N LEU A 19 26.85 -17.22 -47.47
CA LEU A 19 25.55 -17.33 -48.18
C LEU A 19 24.56 -18.36 -47.57
N LEU A 20 23.25 -18.08 -47.39
CA LEU A 20 22.25 -17.52 -48.29
C LEU A 20 21.05 -16.90 -47.53
N THR A 21 20.53 -15.79 -48.05
CA THR A 21 19.11 -15.46 -48.32
C THR A 21 18.01 -15.81 -47.31
N GLY A 22 17.23 -14.79 -46.88
CA GLY A 22 15.87 -15.00 -46.35
C GLY A 22 15.25 -13.78 -45.67
N CYS A 23 14.60 -12.89 -46.43
CA CYS A 23 13.62 -11.93 -45.90
C CYS A 23 12.32 -12.67 -45.56
N SER A 24 11.86 -12.58 -44.32
CA SER A 24 10.47 -12.86 -43.95
C SER A 24 10.03 -11.90 -42.84
N SER A 25 9.30 -10.86 -43.23
CA SER A 25 8.56 -9.99 -42.33
C SER A 25 7.41 -10.78 -41.71
N GLY A 26 7.59 -11.26 -40.48
CA GLY A 26 6.56 -11.89 -39.68
C GLY A 26 5.92 -10.88 -38.73
N THR A 27 4.79 -10.32 -39.13
CA THR A 27 3.91 -9.50 -38.30
C THR A 27 3.32 -10.39 -37.20
N ALA A 28 3.95 -10.42 -36.03
CA ALA A 28 3.40 -11.10 -34.86
C ALA A 28 2.43 -10.16 -34.14
N THR A 29 1.14 -10.36 -34.41
CA THR A 29 0.02 -9.81 -33.64
C THR A 29 0.18 -10.20 -32.17
N PRO A 30 0.32 -9.27 -31.22
CA PRO A 30 0.11 -9.62 -29.83
C PRO A 30 -1.39 -9.87 -29.64
N THR A 31 -1.77 -11.13 -29.55
CA THR A 31 -3.06 -11.55 -29.00
C THR A 31 -3.19 -10.94 -27.61
N ALA A 32 -4.04 -9.93 -27.48
CA ALA A 32 -4.44 -9.40 -26.19
C ALA A 32 -5.24 -10.48 -25.45
N THR A 33 -4.54 -11.29 -24.66
CA THR A 33 -5.19 -12.07 -23.60
C THR A 33 -5.76 -11.07 -22.61
N ALA A 34 -7.06 -10.80 -22.74
CA ALA A 34 -7.84 -10.13 -21.71
C ALA A 34 -7.78 -10.99 -20.44
N ALA A 35 -6.87 -10.65 -19.54
CA ALA A 35 -6.89 -11.17 -18.19
C ALA A 35 -8.24 -10.79 -17.56
N PRO A 36 -8.91 -11.69 -16.82
CA PRO A 36 -10.10 -11.32 -16.10
C PRO A 36 -9.72 -10.23 -15.10
N SER A 37 -10.29 -9.04 -15.29
CA SER A 37 -10.33 -8.01 -14.27
C SER A 37 -10.98 -8.63 -13.04
N ARG A 38 -10.16 -9.08 -12.09
CA ARG A 38 -10.64 -9.38 -10.74
C ARG A 38 -11.08 -8.04 -10.17
N THR A 39 -12.34 -7.69 -10.38
CA THR A 39 -13.04 -6.76 -9.51
C THR A 39 -12.92 -7.37 -8.13
N ALA A 40 -11.95 -6.88 -7.36
CA ALA A 40 -11.86 -7.20 -5.94
C ALA A 40 -13.15 -6.64 -5.34
N ALA A 41 -14.16 -7.51 -5.24
CA ALA A 41 -15.36 -7.22 -4.47
C ALA A 41 -14.86 -6.91 -3.06
N THR A 42 -14.93 -5.64 -2.69
CA THR A 42 -14.67 -5.21 -1.33
C THR A 42 -15.86 -5.75 -0.54
N VAL A 43 -15.73 -6.97 -0.02
CA VAL A 43 -16.64 -7.47 1.00
C VAL A 43 -16.62 -6.45 2.12
N ALA A 44 -17.75 -5.78 2.34
CA ALA A 44 -17.91 -4.90 3.48
C ALA A 44 -17.70 -5.76 4.73
N SER A 45 -16.56 -5.57 5.39
CA SER A 45 -16.28 -6.26 6.64
C SER A 45 -17.28 -5.79 7.67
N ALA A 46 -17.99 -6.74 8.28
CA ALA A 46 -18.72 -6.50 9.51
C ALA A 46 -17.77 -5.90 10.56
N PRO A 47 -18.26 -5.05 11.47
CA PRO A 47 -17.43 -4.48 12.52
C PRO A 47 -16.79 -5.60 13.36
N VAL A 48 -15.52 -5.43 13.69
CA VAL A 48 -14.72 -6.41 14.43
C VAL A 48 -14.45 -6.00 15.88
N SER A 49 -14.97 -4.84 16.30
CA SER A 49 -14.81 -4.29 17.64
C SER A 49 -16.13 -3.80 18.23
N ASP A 50 -16.14 -3.56 19.54
CA ASP A 50 -17.28 -2.96 20.26
C ASP A 50 -17.31 -1.42 20.17
N LEU A 51 -16.49 -0.82 19.30
CA LEU A 51 -16.43 0.62 19.11
C LEU A 51 -17.63 1.12 18.30
N PRO A 52 -18.03 2.40 18.47
CA PRO A 52 -19.00 3.00 17.56
C PRO A 52 -18.49 2.92 16.11
N THR A 53 -19.39 2.66 15.17
CA THR A 53 -19.04 2.58 13.75
C THR A 53 -19.30 3.91 13.04
N VAL A 54 -18.57 4.14 11.95
CA VAL A 54 -18.79 5.24 11.00
C VAL A 54 -18.62 4.71 9.59
N ARG A 55 -19.51 5.08 8.67
CA ARG A 55 -19.37 4.68 7.26
C ARG A 55 -18.22 5.45 6.63
N GLU A 56 -17.49 4.82 5.71
CA GLU A 56 -16.41 5.50 4.98
C GLU A 56 -16.93 6.76 4.27
N SER A 57 -18.13 6.71 3.69
CA SER A 57 -18.79 7.87 3.07
C SER A 57 -19.10 9.02 4.03
N GLU A 58 -19.29 8.75 5.33
CA GLU A 58 -19.63 9.76 6.35
C GLU A 58 -18.40 10.45 6.94
N LEU A 59 -17.20 9.93 6.70
CA LEU A 59 -15.96 10.54 7.18
C LEU A 59 -15.71 11.92 6.57
N PRO A 60 -14.91 12.79 7.22
CA PRO A 60 -14.42 14.01 6.59
C PRO A 60 -13.70 13.71 5.25
N PRO A 61 -13.78 14.62 4.26
CA PRO A 61 -13.12 14.43 2.96
C PRO A 61 -11.63 14.09 3.07
N GLU A 62 -10.93 14.69 4.04
CA GLU A 62 -9.50 14.46 4.28
C GLU A 62 -9.22 13.05 4.80
N ALA A 63 -10.12 12.49 5.61
CA ALA A 63 -10.01 11.11 6.09
C ALA A 63 -10.24 10.12 4.95
N ARG A 64 -11.26 10.34 4.09
CA ARG A 64 -11.46 9.54 2.88
C ARG A 64 -10.27 9.60 1.92
N ARG A 65 -9.65 10.77 1.76
CA ARG A 65 -8.40 10.91 0.99
C ARG A 65 -7.26 10.09 1.59
N THR A 66 -7.12 10.11 2.91
CA THR A 66 -6.10 9.32 3.62
C THR A 66 -6.33 7.82 3.41
N LEU A 67 -7.58 7.36 3.47
CA LEU A 67 -7.95 5.98 3.14
C LEU A 67 -7.60 5.59 1.71
N ALA A 68 -7.81 6.49 0.74
CA ALA A 68 -7.40 6.26 -0.64
C ALA A 68 -5.87 6.12 -0.78
N LEU A 69 -5.09 6.95 -0.07
CA LEU A 69 -3.64 6.82 -0.05
C LEU A 69 -3.18 5.51 0.59
N ILE A 70 -3.81 5.08 1.69
CA ILE A 70 -3.54 3.80 2.34
C ILE A 70 -3.77 2.65 1.36
N ARG A 71 -4.91 2.65 0.64
CA ARG A 71 -5.20 1.64 -0.40
C ARG A 71 -4.18 1.65 -1.53
N ALA A 72 -3.66 2.81 -1.91
CA ALA A 72 -2.65 2.95 -2.95
C ALA A 72 -1.22 2.63 -2.49
N GLY A 73 -0.99 2.48 -1.17
CA GLY A 73 0.36 2.31 -0.60
C GLY A 73 1.19 3.60 -0.55
N GLY A 74 0.54 4.77 -0.55
CA GLY A 74 1.19 6.08 -0.56
C GLY A 74 1.31 6.71 -1.96
N PRO A 75 2.19 7.72 -2.15
CA PRO A 75 3.09 8.29 -1.15
C PRO A 75 2.33 9.00 -0.01
N PHE A 76 2.88 8.94 1.21
CA PHE A 76 2.27 9.57 2.38
C PHE A 76 2.87 10.97 2.63
N PRO A 77 2.04 11.96 2.98
CA PRO A 77 2.48 13.34 3.11
C PRO A 77 3.29 13.63 4.38
N TYR A 78 3.13 12.83 5.44
CA TYR A 78 3.86 13.05 6.70
C TYR A 78 4.82 11.91 6.99
N GLY A 79 6.02 12.22 7.46
CA GLY A 79 7.06 11.21 7.73
C GLY A 79 6.73 10.21 8.84
N LYS A 80 5.66 10.43 9.61
CA LYS A 80 5.16 9.48 10.63
C LYS A 80 4.10 8.52 10.09
N ASP A 81 3.54 8.80 8.91
CA ASP A 81 2.50 7.96 8.32
C ASP A 81 3.08 6.57 8.00
N GLY A 82 2.33 5.53 8.38
CA GLY A 82 2.77 4.14 8.31
C GLY A 82 3.59 3.66 9.52
N SER A 83 3.87 4.53 10.50
CA SER A 83 4.53 4.10 11.75
C SER A 83 3.63 3.15 12.54
N VAL A 84 4.25 2.28 13.35
CA VAL A 84 3.51 1.39 14.25
C VAL A 84 2.76 2.20 15.30
N PHE A 85 1.46 1.93 15.43
CA PHE A 85 0.64 2.38 16.55
C PHE A 85 0.63 1.31 17.65
N SER A 86 1.05 1.67 18.86
CA SER A 86 1.27 0.69 19.93
C SER A 86 0.00 0.29 20.68
N ASN A 87 -1.08 1.08 20.61
CA ASN A 87 -2.33 0.84 21.35
C ASN A 87 -2.10 0.63 22.87
N PHE A 88 -1.39 1.56 23.52
CA PHE A 88 -1.02 1.42 24.94
C PHE A 88 -2.21 1.53 25.88
N GLU A 89 -3.16 2.37 25.52
CA GLU A 89 -4.42 2.65 26.20
C GLU A 89 -5.43 1.50 25.99
N ARG A 90 -5.14 0.59 25.05
CA ARG A 90 -5.93 -0.60 24.73
C ARG A 90 -7.39 -0.29 24.37
N ILE A 91 -7.61 0.83 23.69
CA ILE A 91 -8.94 1.21 23.17
C ILE A 91 -9.29 0.33 21.97
N LEU A 92 -8.33 0.07 21.08
CA LEU A 92 -8.50 -0.91 20.00
C LEU A 92 -8.35 -2.34 20.54
N PRO A 93 -8.91 -3.36 19.87
CA PRO A 93 -8.74 -4.75 20.27
C PRO A 93 -7.27 -5.14 20.53
N PRO A 94 -6.99 -6.00 21.52
CA PRO A 94 -5.62 -6.40 21.82
C PRO A 94 -5.04 -7.28 20.70
N ARG A 95 -3.94 -6.83 20.09
CA ARG A 95 -3.22 -7.53 19.02
C ARG A 95 -1.72 -7.50 19.26
N LYS A 96 -0.97 -8.34 18.53
CA LYS A 96 0.49 -8.38 18.59
C LYS A 96 1.11 -7.02 18.23
N ARG A 97 2.30 -6.71 18.77
CA ARG A 97 3.04 -5.49 18.41
C ARG A 97 3.27 -5.41 16.90
N GLY A 98 3.09 -4.22 16.33
CA GLY A 98 3.22 -4.00 14.89
C GLY A 98 1.99 -4.41 14.09
N TYR A 99 0.89 -4.78 14.74
CA TYR A 99 -0.37 -5.04 14.05
C TYR A 99 -1.04 -3.75 13.54
N TYR A 100 -0.95 -2.67 14.33
CA TYR A 100 -1.57 -1.40 14.01
C TYR A 100 -0.58 -0.41 13.44
N HIS A 101 -1.02 0.38 12.45
CA HIS A 101 -0.24 1.46 11.84
C HIS A 101 -1.05 2.75 11.79
N GLU A 102 -0.41 3.90 12.04
CA GLU A 102 -1.06 5.21 12.05
C GLU A 102 -0.81 6.03 10.79
N TYR A 103 -1.80 6.83 10.40
CA TYR A 103 -1.76 7.74 9.27
C TYR A 103 -2.43 9.06 9.64
N THR A 104 -1.80 10.16 9.26
CA THR A 104 -2.27 11.50 9.54
C THR A 104 -3.46 11.85 8.64
N VAL A 105 -4.54 12.32 9.25
CA VAL A 105 -5.63 12.98 8.52
C VAL A 105 -5.42 14.48 8.64
N ARG A 106 -5.26 15.16 7.50
CA ARG A 106 -5.02 16.61 7.50
C ARG A 106 -6.23 17.35 8.08
N THR A 107 -5.99 18.27 9.00
CA THR A 107 -6.99 19.28 9.40
C THR A 107 -6.78 20.56 8.58
N PRO A 108 -7.79 21.05 7.86
CA PRO A 108 -7.70 22.33 7.17
C PRO A 108 -7.35 23.48 8.13
N GLY A 109 -6.40 24.34 7.73
CA GLY A 109 -5.97 25.50 8.51
C GLY A 109 -4.89 25.23 9.57
N GLU A 110 -4.68 23.98 9.97
CA GLU A 110 -3.60 23.62 10.89
C GLU A 110 -2.25 23.58 10.18
N ARG A 111 -1.20 23.99 10.91
CA ARG A 111 0.20 24.02 10.41
C ARG A 111 0.96 22.74 10.72
N ASP A 112 0.55 22.04 11.76
CA ASP A 112 1.12 20.77 12.18
C ASP A 112 0.29 19.59 11.63
N ARG A 113 0.46 18.40 12.22
CA ARG A 113 -0.26 17.18 11.84
C ARG A 113 -1.70 17.14 12.35
N GLY A 114 -2.08 18.02 13.27
CA GLY A 114 -3.37 18.00 13.94
C GLY A 114 -3.62 16.80 14.82
N ALA A 115 -4.85 16.67 15.31
CA ALA A 115 -5.29 15.57 16.17
C ALA A 115 -5.83 14.35 15.39
N ARG A 116 -6.23 14.52 14.13
CA ARG A 116 -7.01 13.52 13.39
C ARG A 116 -6.13 12.42 12.79
N ARG A 117 -6.54 11.16 12.91
CA ARG A 117 -5.78 10.01 12.40
C ARG A 117 -6.69 8.91 11.86
N ILE A 118 -6.13 8.13 10.93
CA ILE A 118 -6.59 6.77 10.64
C ILE A 118 -5.58 5.79 11.25
N VAL A 119 -6.08 4.75 11.91
CA VAL A 119 -5.28 3.59 12.33
C VAL A 119 -5.76 2.36 11.56
N THR A 120 -4.85 1.62 10.93
CA THR A 120 -5.17 0.38 10.21
C THR A 120 -4.73 -0.83 11.00
N GLY A 121 -5.54 -1.88 11.03
CA GLY A 121 -5.16 -3.23 11.47
C GLY A 121 -4.59 -4.07 10.33
N GLY A 122 -3.88 -5.14 10.71
CA GLY A 122 -3.24 -6.06 9.76
C GLY A 122 -4.22 -6.88 8.90
N ASP A 123 -5.47 -7.04 9.34
CA ASP A 123 -6.50 -7.79 8.61
C ASP A 123 -7.42 -6.85 7.79
N GLY A 124 -7.03 -5.58 7.65
CA GLY A 124 -7.71 -4.57 6.82
C GLY A 124 -8.72 -3.70 7.57
N GLU A 125 -8.79 -3.84 8.88
CA GLU A 125 -9.66 -3.03 9.74
C GLU A 125 -9.14 -1.59 9.81
N ARG A 126 -10.04 -0.63 9.98
CA ARG A 126 -9.73 0.79 9.92
C ARG A 126 -10.45 1.50 11.04
N TYR A 127 -9.74 2.37 11.73
CA TYR A 127 -10.28 3.14 12.85
C TYR A 127 -9.96 4.62 12.63
N TYR A 128 -10.93 5.48 12.94
CA TYR A 128 -10.80 6.93 12.85
C TYR A 128 -10.84 7.55 14.25
N THR A 129 -9.91 8.47 14.51
CA THR A 129 -9.90 9.34 15.69
C THR A 129 -9.80 10.78 15.21
N ASP A 130 -10.56 11.68 15.84
CA ASP A 130 -10.49 13.12 15.66
C ASP A 130 -9.95 13.88 16.88
N ASP A 131 -9.51 13.14 17.90
CA ASP A 131 -9.12 13.61 19.22
C ASP A 131 -7.76 13.05 19.68
N HIS A 132 -6.87 12.76 18.73
CA HIS A 132 -5.51 12.30 19.01
C HIS A 132 -5.46 11.03 19.89
N TYR A 133 -6.20 10.01 19.47
CA TYR A 133 -6.27 8.66 20.06
C TYR A 133 -7.03 8.57 21.40
N GLU A 134 -7.71 9.63 21.84
CA GLU A 134 -8.55 9.58 23.04
C GLU A 134 -9.81 8.73 22.83
N SER A 135 -10.37 8.73 21.62
CA SER A 135 -11.47 7.84 21.21
C SER A 135 -11.35 7.38 19.77
N PHE A 136 -12.07 6.32 19.43
CA PHE A 136 -12.07 5.73 18.09
C PHE A 136 -13.47 5.38 17.61
N ARG A 137 -13.65 5.48 16.29
CA ARG A 137 -14.75 4.88 15.56
C ARG A 137 -14.21 3.86 14.57
N GLU A 138 -14.83 2.69 14.48
CA GLU A 138 -14.51 1.70 13.45
C GLU A 138 -15.09 2.14 12.10
N VAL A 139 -14.25 2.20 11.08
CA VAL A 139 -14.63 2.60 9.73
C VAL A 139 -15.12 1.39 8.96
N VAL A 140 -16.41 1.34 8.68
CA VAL A 140 -17.06 0.27 7.92
C VAL A 140 -17.31 0.69 6.48
N GLY A 141 -17.43 -0.29 5.58
CA GLY A 141 -17.85 -0.04 4.20
C GLY A 141 -19.28 0.47 4.11
N ASP A 142 -19.63 1.15 3.02
CA ASP A 142 -20.95 1.78 2.84
C ASP A 142 -22.11 0.75 2.76
N GLU A 143 -21.80 -0.49 2.45
CA GLU A 143 -22.74 -1.60 2.33
C GLU A 143 -23.03 -2.32 3.66
N ALA A 144 -22.33 -1.97 4.75
CA ALA A 144 -22.54 -2.60 6.05
C ALA A 144 -23.91 -2.17 6.64
N ARG A 145 -24.88 -3.07 6.58
CA ARG A 145 -26.12 -3.06 7.37
C ARG A 145 -26.41 -4.47 7.89
#